data_AF-A0A7V3SZJ0-F1
#
_entry.id   AF-A0A7V3SZJ0-F1
#
_cell.length_a   1.000
_cell.length_b   1.000
_cell.length_c   1.000
_cell.angle_alpha   90.00
_cell.angle_beta   90.00
_cell.angle_gamma   90.00
#
_symmetry.space_group_name_H-M   'P 1'
#
loop_
_entity.id
_entity.type
_entity.pdbx_description
1 polymer ?
#
loop_
_entity_poly.entity_id
_entity_poly.type
_entity_poly.pdbx_seq_one_letter_code
_entity_poly.pdbx_strand_id
1 'polypeptide(L)' 'MLKNYLQEFKVCIKFYNVSKFKLDEVSKVICISGFDIESMKERGWDRSQKYHVFDYENDTIEFFCESIEVVSVE' A
#
# COMPACT_ATOMS: atom_id res chain seq x y z
N MET A 1 19.87 8.55 -29.47
CA MET A 1 19.72 7.76 -28.24
C MET A 1 19.26 8.69 -27.12
N LEU A 2 17.99 8.63 -26.75
CA LEU A 2 17.49 9.35 -25.57
C LEU A 2 17.93 8.55 -24.33
N LYS A 3 18.82 9.13 -23.51
CA LYS A 3 19.10 8.61 -22.17
C LYS A 3 17.91 8.97 -21.29
N ASN A 4 17.04 8.02 -21.02
CA ASN A 4 16.04 8.16 -19.97
C ASN A 4 16.78 8.10 -18.63
N TYR A 5 16.99 9.25 -17.99
CA TYR A 5 17.37 9.27 -16.59
C TYR A 5 16.10 8.94 -15.80
N LEU A 6 15.96 7.68 -15.38
CA LEU A 6 14.93 7.30 -14.42
C LEU A 6 15.29 7.98 -13.11
N GLN A 7 14.53 9.02 -12.77
CA GLN A 7 14.62 9.64 -11.46
C GLN A 7 13.91 8.70 -10.48
N GLU A 8 14.68 8.11 -9.58
CA GLU A 8 14.16 7.31 -8.48
C GLU A 8 13.72 8.23 -7.35
N PHE A 9 12.55 7.94 -6.78
CA PHE A 9 12.04 8.65 -5.62
C PHE A 9 11.83 7.66 -4.48
N LYS A 10 12.08 8.13 -3.25
CA LYS A 10 11.74 7.38 -2.05
C LYS A 10 10.55 8.01 -1.38
N VAL A 11 9.49 7.23 -1.19
CA VAL A 11 8.24 7.70 -0.55
C VAL A 11 8.06 7.01 0.79
N CYS A 12 7.73 7.78 1.83
CA CYS A 12 7.25 7.25 3.09
C CYS A 12 5.74 7.43 3.19
N ILE A 13 5.00 6.34 3.35
CA ILE A 13 3.54 6.34 3.44
C ILE A 13 3.14 5.76 4.80
N LYS A 14 2.19 6.42 5.47
CA LYS A 14 1.61 5.97 6.72
C LYS A 14 0.13 5.65 6.56
N PHE A 15 -0.25 4.49 7.07
CA PHE A 15 -1.62 3.98 7.07
C PHE A 15 -2.18 4.02 8.49
N TYR A 16 -3.37 4.58 8.66
CA TYR A 16 -4.00 4.79 9.97
C TYR A 16 -5.16 3.82 10.19
N ASN A 17 -5.30 3.35 11.44
CA ASN A 17 -6.36 2.43 11.87
C ASN A 17 -6.43 1.17 10.98
N VAL A 18 -5.29 0.49 10.86
CA VAL A 18 -5.15 -0.70 10.01
C VAL A 18 -5.97 -1.86 10.58
N SER A 19 -6.69 -2.58 9.72
CA SER A 19 -7.49 -3.75 10.07
C SER A 19 -7.29 -4.89 9.06
N LYS A 20 -7.60 -6.12 9.48
CA LYS A 20 -7.46 -7.35 8.69
C LYS A 20 -6.09 -7.48 7.99
N PHE A 21 -5.02 -7.13 8.71
CA PHE A 21 -3.66 -7.21 8.20
C PHE A 21 -3.26 -8.67 7.97
N LYS A 22 -2.85 -8.97 6.73
CA LYS A 22 -2.29 -10.23 6.29
C LYS A 22 -0.88 -9.96 5.76
N LEU A 23 0.05 -10.83 6.16
CA LEU A 23 1.43 -10.81 5.71
C LEU A 23 1.91 -12.23 5.52
N ASP A 24 2.14 -12.60 4.28
CA ASP A 24 2.78 -13.87 3.94
C ASP A 24 4.30 -13.62 3.84
N GLU A 25 5.10 -14.52 4.42
CA GLU A 25 6.58 -14.43 4.56
C GLU A 25 7.15 -13.40 5.56
N VAL A 26 7.14 -13.77 6.85
CA VAL A 26 7.66 -12.93 7.96
C VAL A 26 9.19 -13.02 8.16
N SER A 27 9.90 -13.82 7.35
CA SER A 27 11.32 -14.18 7.63
C SER A 27 12.36 -13.34 6.89
N LYS A 28 11.96 -12.44 5.99
CA LYS A 28 12.86 -11.64 5.13
C LYS A 28 12.33 -10.22 4.92
N VAL A 29 13.17 -9.35 4.37
CA VAL A 29 12.72 -8.06 3.80
C VAL A 29 11.70 -8.37 2.72
N ILE A 30 10.51 -7.79 2.86
CA ILE A 30 9.42 -7.96 1.91
C ILE A 30 9.63 -6.97 0.77
N CYS A 31 10.00 -7.50 -0.39
CA CYS A 31 10.11 -6.74 -1.61
C CYS A 31 8.85 -6.98 -2.44
N ILE A 32 7.97 -5.98 -2.51
CA ILE A 32 6.85 -5.97 -3.43
C ILE A 32 7.21 -5.15 -4.68
N SER A 33 6.78 -5.61 -5.85
CA SER A 33 6.98 -4.92 -7.13
C SER A 33 6.11 -3.65 -7.23
N GLY A 34 4.98 -3.64 -6.53
CA GLY A 34 4.00 -2.56 -6.47
C GLY A 34 2.85 -2.92 -5.53
N PHE A 35 1.92 -1.99 -5.33
CA PHE A 35 0.69 -2.23 -4.57
C PHE A 35 -0.42 -1.32 -5.10
N ASP A 36 -1.66 -1.74 -4.88
CA ASP A 36 -2.85 -0.96 -5.19
C ASP A 36 -3.50 -0.41 -3.92
N ILE A 37 -4.23 0.70 -4.08
CA ILE A 37 -5.08 1.29 -3.04
C ILE A 37 -6.48 1.48 -3.64
N GLU A 38 -7.42 0.63 -3.23
CA GLU A 38 -8.82 0.73 -3.65
C GLU A 38 -9.68 1.47 -2.62
N SER A 39 -10.53 2.37 -3.11
CA SER A 39 -11.56 3.02 -2.28
C SER A 39 -12.76 2.10 -2.09
N MET A 40 -13.10 1.83 -0.83
CA MET A 40 -14.22 0.94 -0.47
C MET A 40 -15.56 1.66 -0.34
N LYS A 41 -15.63 2.93 -0.74
CA LYS A 41 -16.82 3.80 -0.60
C LYS A 41 -18.12 3.17 -1.13
N GLU A 42 -18.04 2.39 -2.21
CA GLU A 42 -19.20 1.75 -2.84
C GLU A 42 -19.69 0.49 -2.11
N ARG A 43 -18.89 -0.10 -1.21
CA ARG A 43 -19.21 -1.35 -0.51
C ARG A 43 -19.89 -1.16 0.85
N GLY A 44 -20.22 0.08 1.24
CA GLY A 44 -20.92 0.41 2.49
C GLY A 44 -20.06 1.18 3.51
N TRP A 45 -20.69 1.66 4.58
CA TRP A 45 -20.06 2.56 5.57
C TRP A 45 -19.42 1.78 6.73
N ASP A 46 -18.23 1.19 6.49
CA ASP A 46 -17.31 0.85 7.58
C ASP A 46 -16.17 1.86 7.60
N ARG A 47 -16.15 2.72 8.64
CA ARG A 47 -15.14 3.77 8.79
C ARG A 47 -13.72 3.20 9.00
N SER A 48 -13.59 1.97 9.46
CA SER A 48 -12.29 1.30 9.70
C SER A 48 -11.69 0.63 8.46
N GLN A 49 -12.45 0.57 7.35
CA GLN A 49 -12.07 -0.14 6.12
C GLN A 49 -12.31 0.74 4.88
N LYS A 50 -11.95 2.02 4.92
CA LYS A 50 -12.19 2.96 3.80
C LYS A 50 -11.32 2.65 2.60
N TYR A 51 -10.10 2.15 2.83
CA TYR A 51 -9.16 1.78 1.78
C TYR A 51 -8.74 0.33 1.95
N HIS A 52 -8.71 -0.40 0.84
CA HIS A 52 -8.11 -1.73 0.74
C HIS A 52 -6.76 -1.59 0.05
N VAL A 53 -5.71 -2.08 0.68
CA VAL A 53 -4.33 -2.01 0.20
C VAL A 53 -3.83 -3.43 0.04
N PHE A 54 -3.35 -3.76 -1.15
CA PHE A 54 -2.88 -5.11 -1.45
C PHE A 54 -1.74 -5.10 -2.48
N ASP A 55 -0.86 -6.09 -2.35
CA ASP A 55 0.15 -6.41 -3.34
C ASP A 55 -0.51 -6.85 -4.66
N TYR A 56 -0.08 -6.27 -5.77
CA TYR A 56 -0.63 -6.55 -7.10
C TYR A 56 -0.32 -7.98 -7.59
N GLU A 57 0.84 -8.53 -7.21
CA GLU A 57 1.35 -9.76 -7.83
C GLU A 57 1.12 -11.03 -7.01
N ASN A 58 1.40 -10.99 -5.70
CA ASN A 58 1.59 -12.22 -4.92
C ASN A 58 0.78 -12.27 -3.61
N ASP A 59 -0.16 -11.33 -3.39
CA ASP A 59 -0.93 -11.22 -2.15
C ASP A 59 -0.06 -11.23 -0.87
N THR A 60 1.20 -10.78 -0.99
CA THR A 60 2.22 -10.84 0.06
C THR A 60 1.83 -9.99 1.26
N ILE A 61 1.24 -8.82 0.98
CA ILE A 61 0.72 -7.90 1.96
C ILE A 61 -0.70 -7.50 1.54
N GLU A 62 -1.63 -7.59 2.48
CA GLU A 62 -3.01 -7.15 2.30
C GLU A 62 -3.52 -6.58 3.61
N PHE A 63 -4.18 -5.42 3.56
CA PHE A 63 -4.84 -4.84 4.72
C PHE A 63 -5.89 -3.80 4.33
N PHE A 64 -6.67 -3.40 5.31
CA PHE A 64 -7.60 -2.28 5.20
C PHE A 64 -7.14 -1.15 6.11
N CYS A 65 -7.47 0.09 5.78
CA CYS A 65 -7.19 1.24 6.64
C CYS A 65 -8.24 2.34 6.52
N GLU A 66 -8.24 3.25 7.50
CA GLU A 66 -9.16 4.39 7.54
C GLU A 66 -8.67 5.58 6.71
N SER A 67 -7.36 5.86 6.75
CA SER A 67 -6.75 6.98 6.04
C SER A 67 -5.28 6.74 5.73
N ILE A 68 -4.78 7.48 4.75
CA ILE A 68 -3.45 7.35 4.17
C ILE A 68 -2.78 8.72 4.14
N GLU A 69 -1.50 8.78 4.52
CA GLU A 69 -0.69 9.99 4.53
C GLU A 69 0.65 9.73 3.83
N VAL A 70 1.02 10.62 2.91
CA VAL A 70 2.40 10.68 2.38
C VAL A 70 3.22 11.56 3.30
N VAL A 71 4.14 10.94 4.05
CA VAL A 71 4.96 11.59 5.07
C VAL A 71 6.16 12.29 4.44
N SER A 72 6.78 11.68 3.43
CA SER A 72 7.90 12.27 2.70
C SER A 72 8.00 11.75 1.26
N VAL A 73 8.60 12.56 0.41
CA VAL A 73 9.07 12.20 -0.94
C VAL A 73 10.47 12.78 -1.09
N GLU A 74 11.46 11.91 -1.30
CA GLU A 74 12.88 12.25 -1.49
C GLU A 74 13.32 11.93 -2.92
#